data_AF-A0A948QZJ1-F1
#
_entry.id   AF-A0A948QZJ1-F1
#
_cell.length_a   1.000
_cell.length_b   1.000
_cell.length_c   1.000
_cell.angle_alpha   90.00
_cell.angle_beta   90.00
_cell.angle_gamma   90.00
#
_symmetry.space_group_name_H-M   'P 1'
#
loop_
_entity.id
_entity.type
_entity.pdbx_description
1 polymer ?
#
loop_
_entity_poly.entity_id
_entity_poly.type
_entity_poly.pdbx_seq_one_letter_code
_entity_poly.pdbx_strand_id
1 'polypeptide(L)'
;MSDIPKKLKYCAGGNWLESKTSSYMDCYNPSTGEVIARAPQCTADEVDSAILSAQAAYPAWADTPVNNRVQVLFRMKALVEKHIDELTRLLAMEQGKKWDEA
;
A
#
# COMPACT_ATOMS: atom_id res chain seq x y z
N MET A 1 3.10 -7.62 23.67
CA MET A 1 2.42 -8.41 22.62
C MET A 1 3.46 -8.61 21.53
N SER A 2 3.84 -9.86 21.27
CA SER A 2 5.07 -10.28 20.57
C SER A 2 5.66 -9.28 19.57
N ASP A 3 6.85 -8.75 19.92
CA ASP A 3 7.67 -7.75 19.23
C ASP A 3 8.28 -8.23 17.89
N ILE A 4 7.56 -9.04 17.11
CA ILE A 4 8.03 -9.44 15.78
C ILE A 4 7.40 -8.50 14.75
N PRO A 5 8.18 -7.64 14.08
CA PRO A 5 7.66 -6.71 13.09
C PRO A 5 6.95 -7.46 11.98
N LYS A 6 5.74 -7.00 11.64
CA LYS A 6 4.91 -7.64 10.61
C LYS A 6 5.61 -7.55 9.25
N LYS A 7 5.79 -8.70 8.58
CA LYS A 7 6.21 -8.74 7.17
C LYS A 7 5.04 -8.34 6.27
N LEU A 8 5.24 -7.34 5.44
CA LEU A 8 4.23 -6.85 4.50
C LEU A 8 4.21 -7.71 3.23
N LYS A 9 3.04 -7.71 2.60
CA LYS A 9 2.80 -8.28 1.27
C LYS A 9 2.83 -7.15 0.25
N TYR A 10 3.11 -7.46 -1.01
CA TYR A 10 2.95 -6.51 -2.11
C TYR A 10 1.60 -6.75 -2.80
N CYS A 11 1.04 -5.74 -3.46
CA CYS A 11 -0.23 -5.87 -4.17
C CYS A 11 0.00 -5.80 -5.68
N ALA A 12 -0.40 -6.84 -6.42
CA ALA A 12 -0.35 -6.87 -7.88
C ALA A 12 -1.53 -7.68 -8.43
N GLY A 13 -2.07 -7.26 -9.59
CA GLY A 13 -3.21 -7.92 -10.21
C GLY A 13 -4.46 -8.02 -9.32
N GLY A 14 -4.64 -7.06 -8.40
CA GLY A 14 -5.75 -7.04 -7.45
C GLY A 14 -5.61 -7.97 -6.23
N ASN A 15 -4.45 -8.59 -6.02
CA ASN A 15 -4.20 -9.54 -4.93
C ASN A 15 -3.00 -9.14 -4.07
N TRP A 16 -3.07 -9.42 -2.77
CA TRP A 16 -1.92 -9.33 -1.86
C TRP A 16 -1.07 -10.59 -1.93
N LEU A 17 0.16 -10.46 -2.42
CA LEU A 17 1.09 -11.53 -2.72
C LEU A 17 2.30 -11.51 -1.78
N GLU A 18 2.82 -12.69 -1.45
CA GLU A 18 4.08 -12.83 -0.72
C GLU A 18 5.24 -12.76 -1.71
N SER A 19 6.22 -11.90 -1.41
CA SER A 19 7.41 -11.80 -2.24
C SER A 19 8.32 -13.01 -2.03
N LYS A 20 8.97 -13.46 -3.11
CA LYS A 20 10.02 -14.48 -3.13
C LYS A 20 11.37 -13.93 -2.65
N THR A 21 11.47 -12.64 -2.38
CA THR A 21 12.69 -12.01 -1.87
C THR A 21 13.06 -12.53 -0.49
N SER A 22 14.35 -12.62 -0.21
CA SER A 22 14.88 -12.78 1.14
C SER A 22 15.17 -11.45 1.82
N SER A 23 15.16 -10.34 1.05
CA SER A 23 15.56 -9.03 1.53
C SER A 23 14.36 -8.15 1.83
N TYR A 24 14.31 -7.59 3.04
CA TYR A 24 13.23 -6.75 3.52
C TYR A 24 13.81 -5.44 4.06
N MET A 25 13.09 -4.35 3.85
CA MET A 25 13.38 -3.04 4.43
C MET A 25 12.59 -2.89 5.73
N ASP A 26 13.26 -2.48 6.79
CA ASP A 26 12.61 -2.14 8.05
C ASP A 26 11.90 -0.78 7.91
N CYS A 27 10.61 -0.76 8.26
CA CYS A 27 9.84 0.46 8.45
C CYS A 27 9.95 0.85 9.93
N TYR A 28 10.47 2.03 10.22
CA TYR A 28 10.70 2.50 11.59
C TYR A 28 9.59 3.44 12.05
N ASN A 29 9.35 3.47 13.36
CA ASN A 29 8.72 4.61 14.02
C ASN A 29 9.81 5.62 14.40
N PRO A 30 9.89 6.81 13.77
CA PRO A 30 10.95 7.77 14.05
C PRO A 30 10.96 8.31 15.48
N SER A 31 9.82 8.26 16.19
CA SER A 31 9.69 8.75 17.56
C SER A 31 10.21 7.77 18.62
N THR A 32 10.22 6.47 18.32
CA THR A 32 10.69 5.43 19.26
C THR A 32 11.94 4.70 18.78
N GLY A 33 12.24 4.74 17.48
CA GLY A 33 13.31 3.97 16.84
C GLY A 33 12.96 2.49 16.61
N GLU A 34 11.74 2.07 16.97
CA GLU A 34 11.31 0.67 16.83
C GLU A 34 10.91 0.34 15.40
N VAL A 35 11.12 -0.92 14.99
CA VAL A 35 10.68 -1.42 13.69
C VAL A 35 9.19 -1.79 13.79
N ILE A 36 8.34 -1.08 13.05
CA ILE A 36 6.89 -1.31 13.05
C ILE A 36 6.45 -2.33 12.00
N ALA A 37 7.19 -2.45 10.90
CA ALA A 37 6.90 -3.39 9.82
C ALA A 37 8.15 -3.69 8.98
N ARG A 38 8.06 -4.70 8.12
CA ARG A 38 9.09 -5.06 7.14
C ARG A 38 8.52 -5.12 5.74
N ALA A 39 8.89 -4.18 4.89
CA ALA A 39 8.46 -4.13 3.49
C ALA A 39 9.38 -5.00 2.60
N PRO A 40 8.85 -5.86 1.73
CA PRO A 40 9.68 -6.67 0.84
C PRO A 40 10.40 -5.80 -0.20
N GLN A 41 11.69 -6.04 -0.41
CA GLN A 41 12.39 -5.54 -1.60
C GLN A 41 12.02 -6.46 -2.76
N CYS A 42 10.96 -6.08 -3.49
CA CYS A 42 10.41 -6.89 -4.57
C CYS A 42 11.47 -7.15 -5.65
N THR A 43 11.45 -8.36 -6.19
CA THR A 43 12.35 -8.80 -7.25
C THR A 43 11.98 -8.17 -8.59
N ALA A 44 12.90 -8.17 -9.55
CA ALA A 44 12.63 -7.69 -10.91
C ALA A 44 11.44 -8.44 -11.55
N ASP A 45 11.41 -9.77 -11.42
CA ASP A 45 10.32 -10.62 -11.94
C ASP A 45 8.94 -10.25 -11.34
N GLU A 46 8.89 -9.87 -10.06
CA GLU A 46 7.64 -9.44 -9.41
C GLU A 46 7.17 -8.08 -9.92
N VAL A 47 8.10 -7.17 -10.18
CA VAL A 47 7.82 -5.88 -10.82
C VAL A 47 7.31 -6.10 -12.24
N ASP A 48 7.97 -6.94 -13.03
CA ASP A 48 7.54 -7.29 -14.39
C ASP A 48 6.15 -7.93 -14.39
N SER A 49 5.88 -8.84 -13.46
CA SER A 49 4.55 -9.44 -13.29
C SER A 49 3.47 -8.40 -12.95
N ALA A 50 3.79 -7.38 -12.14
CA ALA A 50 2.86 -6.31 -11.82
C ALA A 50 2.60 -5.42 -13.05
N ILE A 51 3.63 -5.12 -13.84
CA ILE A 51 3.53 -4.36 -15.10
C ILE A 51 2.64 -5.11 -16.10
N LEU A 52 2.88 -6.41 -16.31
CA LEU A 52 2.07 -7.23 -17.22
C LEU A 52 0.61 -7.29 -16.77
N SER A 53 0.35 -7.38 -15.46
CA SER A 53 -1.01 -7.37 -14.91
C SER A 53 -1.71 -6.03 -15.18
N ALA A 54 -1.01 -4.91 -15.00
CA ALA A 54 -1.54 -3.59 -15.30
C ALA A 54 -1.78 -3.40 -16.81
N GLN A 55 -0.86 -3.87 -17.65
CA GLN A 55 -0.99 -3.84 -19.10
C GLN A 55 -2.21 -4.64 -19.59
N ALA A 56 -2.44 -5.82 -19.02
CA ALA A 56 -3.59 -6.66 -19.35
C ALA A 56 -4.93 -6.03 -18.91
N ALA A 57 -4.95 -5.32 -17.78
CA ALA A 57 -6.15 -4.63 -17.28
C ALA A 57 -6.47 -3.33 -18.05
N TYR A 58 -5.47 -2.70 -18.66
CA TYR A 58 -5.58 -1.37 -19.25
C TYR A 58 -6.66 -1.24 -20.33
N PRO A 59 -6.79 -2.14 -21.34
CA PRO A 59 -7.78 -1.97 -22.41
C PRO A 59 -9.21 -1.89 -21.89
N ALA A 60 -9.60 -2.79 -20.99
CA ALA A 60 -10.94 -2.80 -20.40
C ALA A 60 -11.18 -1.58 -19.50
N TRP A 61 -10.17 -1.15 -18.75
CA TRP A 61 -10.26 0.05 -17.93
C TRP A 61 -10.35 1.34 -18.75
N ALA A 62 -9.60 1.42 -19.85
CA ALA A 62 -9.59 2.58 -20.74
C ALA A 62 -10.94 2.74 -21.46
N ASP A 63 -11.58 1.63 -21.84
CA ASP A 63 -12.90 1.61 -22.47
C ASP A 63 -14.04 1.89 -21.46
N THR A 64 -13.76 1.86 -20.15
CA THR A 64 -14.77 2.15 -19.12
C THR A 64 -15.27 3.60 -19.22
N PRO A 65 -16.60 3.83 -19.32
CA PRO A 65 -17.17 5.18 -19.42
C PRO A 65 -16.68 6.11 -18.30
N VAL A 66 -16.46 7.38 -18.63
CA VAL A 66 -15.92 8.39 -17.70
C VAL A 66 -16.73 8.43 -16.40
N ASN A 67 -18.06 8.42 -16.48
CA ASN A 67 -18.93 8.43 -15.31
C ASN A 67 -18.67 7.25 -14.37
N ASN A 68 -18.41 6.05 -14.91
CA ASN A 68 -18.12 4.86 -14.11
C ASN A 68 -16.74 4.97 -13.43
N ARG A 69 -15.73 5.51 -14.13
CA ARG A 69 -14.41 5.76 -13.53
C ARG A 69 -14.48 6.80 -12.42
N VAL A 70 -15.29 7.85 -12.58
CA VAL A 70 -15.55 8.85 -11.55
C VAL A 70 -16.19 8.23 -10.31
N GLN A 71 -17.13 7.27 -10.46
CA GLN A 71 -17.72 6.56 -9.32
C GLN A 71 -16.68 5.77 -8.51
N VAL A 72 -15.66 5.20 -9.15
CA VAL A 72 -14.55 4.53 -8.44
C VAL A 72 -13.79 5.52 -7.56
N LEU A 73 -13.50 6.73 -8.07
CA LEU A 73 -12.83 7.78 -7.30
C LEU A 73 -13.67 8.27 -6.12
N PHE A 74 -14.97 8.45 -6.28
CA PHE A 74 -15.85 8.83 -5.16
C PHE A 74 -15.95 7.74 -4.09
N ARG A 75 -15.98 6.46 -4.49
CA ARG A 75 -15.93 5.34 -3.54
C ARG A 75 -14.61 5.32 -2.77
N MET A 76 -13.48 5.55 -3.46
CA MET A 76 -12.18 5.69 -2.82
C MET A 76 -12.18 6.84 -1.81
N LYS A 77 -12.70 8.02 -2.19
CA LYS A 77 -12.83 9.16 -1.26
C LYS A 77 -13.63 8.78 -0.01
N ALA A 78 -14.81 8.19 -0.17
CA ALA A 78 -15.65 7.79 0.95
C ALA A 78 -14.96 6.76 1.87
N LEU A 79 -14.17 5.85 1.31
CA LEU A 79 -13.37 4.91 2.09
C LEU A 79 -12.24 5.62 2.85
N VAL A 80 -11.55 6.56 2.23
CA VAL A 80 -10.52 7.36 2.91
C VAL A 80 -11.12 8.16 4.06
N GLU A 81 -12.24 8.86 3.83
CA GLU A 81 -12.93 9.63 4.89
C GLU A 81 -13.39 8.73 6.04
N LYS A 82 -13.91 7.54 5.73
CA LYS A 82 -14.34 6.56 6.74
C LYS A 82 -13.19 6.06 7.62
N HIS A 83 -11.98 5.98 7.06
CA HIS A 83 -10.79 5.43 7.72
C HIS A 83 -9.75 6.50 8.08
N ILE A 84 -10.14 7.78 8.10
CA ILE A 84 -9.19 8.89 8.20
C ILE A 84 -8.35 8.84 9.47
N ASP A 85 -8.94 8.57 10.63
CA ASP A 85 -8.22 8.49 11.91
C ASP A 85 -7.17 7.36 11.90
N GLU A 86 -7.50 6.22 11.28
CA GLU A 86 -6.58 5.08 11.14
C GLU A 86 -5.40 5.44 10.22
N LEU A 87 -5.69 6.08 9.08
CA LEU A 87 -4.69 6.52 8.12
C LEU A 87 -3.77 7.61 8.69
N THR A 88 -4.33 8.61 9.37
CA THR A 88 -3.58 9.67 10.08
C THR A 88 -2.66 9.06 11.13
N ARG A 89 -3.14 8.10 11.93
CA ARG A 89 -2.31 7.39 12.91
C ARG A 89 -1.16 6.64 12.25
N LEU A 90 -1.41 5.91 11.17
CA LEU A 90 -0.37 5.18 10.44
C LEU A 90 0.69 6.13 9.88
N LEU A 91 0.27 7.24 9.27
CA LEU A 91 1.17 8.23 8.71
C LEU A 91 2.01 8.92 9.79
N ALA A 92 1.40 9.29 10.92
CA ALA A 92 2.11 9.87 12.06
C ALA A 92 3.13 8.87 12.65
N MET A 93 2.78 7.58 12.74
CA MET A 93 3.68 6.54 13.24
C MET A 93 4.88 6.30 12.32
N GLU A 94 4.68 6.23 11.01
CA GLU A 94 5.77 5.94 10.06
C GLU A 94 6.64 7.16 9.75
N GLN A 95 6.03 8.35 9.62
CA GLN A 95 6.74 9.56 9.20
C GLN A 95 7.11 10.49 10.37
N GLY A 96 6.60 10.24 11.57
CA GLY A 96 6.81 11.11 12.74
C GLY A 96 6.13 12.48 12.64
N LYS A 97 5.16 12.64 11.74
CA LYS A 97 4.40 13.89 11.57
C LYS A 97 3.50 14.16 12.77
N LYS A 98 3.25 15.44 13.05
CA LYS A 98 2.22 15.84 14.01
C LYS A 98 0.85 15.40 13.50
N TRP A 99 -0.03 15.03 14.43
CA TRP A 99 -1.37 14.53 14.12
C TRP A 99 -2.16 15.47 13.19
N ASP A 100 -2.10 16.78 13.45
CA ASP A 100 -2.82 17.79 12.64
C ASP A 100 -2.24 17.96 11.22
N GLU A 101 -1.06 17.43 10.95
CA GLU A 101 -0.38 17.45 9.64
C GLU A 101 -0.39 16.10 8.92
N ALA A 102 -0.97 15.07 9.56
CA ALA A 102 -0.97 13.68 9.11
C ALA A 102 -2.35 13.26 8.56
#